data_AF-A0AAN6WRB3-F1
#
_entry.id   AF-A0AAN6WRB3-F1
#
_cell.length_a   1.000
_cell.length_b   1.000
_cell.length_c   1.000
_cell.angle_alpha   90.00
_cell.angle_beta   90.00
_cell.angle_gamma   90.00
#
_symmetry.space_group_name_H-M   'P 1'
#
loop_
_entity.id
_entity.type
_entity.pdbx_description
1 polymer ?
#
loop_
_entity_poly.entity_id
_entity_poly.type
_entity_poly.pdbx_seq_one_letter_code
_entity_poly.pdbx_strand_id
1 'polypeptide(L)'
;MGAWPVTWHLDELQTLTLSDWGGEVRASLIMYNLMNKILPYLYEAILMILCHQLTFVQLIQPPKMTPKPLPPLITLEEHFFSSTAPPSLQTLYVEQLKHVPNVLEKLTNLSETRLGDMAAGAVSLQVISHAPGLGSYPLSYSQSANDQLAASIISSPKLVGLAVLPMASATEAASELHRCITGVTHHFVGALIDSHVLLPPSNDPVYYDSPSYHPFWATAESLQVPIYLHPTWPAPSTSPLYTGPSLSPGASASLGSSGFGWHADTCLSFLRLFASGLFDRYPKLKIIIGHFGETLPFMLGRIQVLSKQRWGNFQRDFRTVYDENLWITTSGVWSLDPMRCILANTKIERVLYSVDYPFQSNQNGKKWMEELRDSGLVTEKELEMICYKNTEGLLGVNVDSS
;
A
#
# COMPACT_ATOMS: atom_id res chain seq x y z
N MET A 1 -40.17 21.77 37.73
CA MET A 1 -40.72 21.38 39.04
C MET A 1 -39.72 20.44 39.69
N GLY A 2 -39.27 20.77 40.90
CA GLY A 2 -38.23 20.04 41.63
C GLY A 2 -37.40 21.00 42.48
N ALA A 3 -38.00 21.46 43.58
CA ALA A 3 -37.34 22.34 44.56
C ALA A 3 -36.35 21.53 45.41
N TRP A 4 -35.14 22.04 45.60
CA TRP A 4 -34.20 21.55 46.61
C TRP A 4 -34.26 22.49 47.83
N PRO A 5 -34.51 21.99 49.05
CA PRO A 5 -34.50 22.81 50.24
C PRO A 5 -33.07 22.88 50.76
N VAL A 6 -32.47 24.07 50.79
CA VAL A 6 -31.26 24.30 51.58
C VAL A 6 -31.60 25.33 52.65
N THR A 7 -32.04 24.83 53.80
CA THR A 7 -32.03 25.56 55.06
C THR A 7 -30.59 25.66 55.55
N TRP A 8 -30.09 26.88 55.73
CA TRP A 8 -28.76 27.14 56.28
C TRP A 8 -28.82 27.09 57.81
N HIS A 9 -28.23 26.06 58.42
CA HIS A 9 -27.90 26.07 59.85
C HIS A 9 -26.51 26.66 60.03
N LEU A 10 -26.42 27.73 60.81
CA LEU A 10 -25.22 28.54 61.06
C LEU A 10 -24.34 27.99 62.21
N ASP A 11 -24.28 26.67 62.40
CA ASP A 11 -23.71 26.07 63.63
C ASP A 11 -22.39 25.31 63.48
N GLU A 12 -21.63 25.53 62.40
CA GLU A 12 -20.26 25.00 62.31
C GLU A 12 -19.27 26.08 61.81
N LEU A 13 -19.05 27.10 62.64
CA LEU A 13 -17.85 27.92 62.58
C LEU A 13 -16.97 27.54 63.77
N GLN A 14 -16.00 26.65 63.54
CA GLN A 14 -14.92 26.41 64.49
C GLN A 14 -14.19 27.73 64.75
N THR A 15 -14.34 28.23 65.98
CA THR A 15 -13.65 29.40 66.51
C THR A 15 -12.18 29.08 66.75
N LEU A 16 -11.34 29.34 65.73
CA LEU A 16 -9.91 29.54 65.97
C LEU A 16 -9.71 30.96 66.51
N THR A 17 -9.53 31.06 67.83
CA THR A 17 -9.00 32.25 68.51
C THR A 17 -7.49 32.34 68.26
N LEU A 18 -7.10 33.12 67.26
CA LEU A 18 -5.77 33.72 67.21
C LEU A 18 -5.90 35.11 67.86
N SER A 19 -5.41 35.21 69.09
CA SER A 19 -5.22 36.47 69.79
C SER A 19 -4.18 37.30 69.06
N ASP A 20 -4.52 38.58 68.89
CA ASP A 20 -3.75 39.68 68.30
C ASP A 20 -3.61 39.63 66.77
N TRP A 21 -3.90 40.77 66.13
CA TRP A 21 -4.10 41.05 64.68
C TRP A 21 -5.55 40.97 64.18
N GLY A 22 -6.28 42.06 64.43
CA GLY A 22 -7.70 42.25 64.13
C GLY A 22 -8.04 42.56 62.67
N GLY A 23 -9.27 42.23 62.28
CA GLY A 23 -9.99 42.82 61.15
C GLY A 23 -9.78 42.19 59.77
N GLU A 24 -8.57 42.28 59.20
CA GLU A 24 -8.38 42.04 57.75
C GLU A 24 -8.25 40.57 57.32
N VAL A 25 -7.84 39.67 58.22
CA VAL A 25 -7.60 38.25 57.89
C VAL A 25 -8.91 37.43 57.75
N ARG A 26 -10.00 37.85 58.42
CA ARG A 26 -11.30 37.16 58.30
C ARG A 26 -11.99 37.41 56.96
N ALA A 27 -11.91 38.63 56.42
CA ALA A 27 -12.52 38.96 55.13
C ALA A 27 -11.83 38.22 53.97
N SER A 28 -10.51 38.07 54.05
CA SER A 28 -9.69 37.39 53.05
C SER A 28 -9.91 35.87 53.04
N LEU A 29 -10.08 35.22 54.19
CA LEU A 29 -10.40 33.78 54.23
C LEU A 29 -11.83 33.46 53.77
N ILE A 30 -12.80 34.34 54.07
CA ILE A 30 -14.18 34.21 53.57
C ILE A 30 -14.21 34.42 52.05
N MET A 31 -13.55 35.46 51.52
CA MET A 31 -13.41 35.66 50.07
C MET A 31 -12.69 34.50 49.39
N TYR A 32 -11.63 33.95 49.99
CA TYR A 32 -10.89 32.81 49.44
C TYR A 32 -11.76 31.55 49.38
N ASN A 33 -12.51 31.24 50.44
CA ASN A 33 -13.43 30.10 50.45
C ASN A 33 -14.64 30.31 49.53
N LEU A 34 -15.14 31.55 49.40
CA LEU A 34 -16.21 31.88 48.47
C LEU A 34 -15.72 31.76 47.01
N MET A 35 -14.52 32.27 46.70
CA MET A 35 -13.90 32.13 45.39
C MET A 35 -13.65 30.66 45.05
N ASN A 36 -13.09 29.85 45.95
CA ASN A 36 -12.88 28.42 45.70
C ASN A 36 -14.18 27.62 45.52
N LYS A 37 -15.29 28.07 46.13
CA LYS A 37 -16.61 27.47 45.89
C LYS A 37 -17.26 27.94 44.59
N ILE A 38 -17.01 29.17 44.13
CA ILE A 38 -17.65 29.73 42.93
C ILE A 38 -16.82 29.49 41.66
N LEU A 39 -15.48 29.46 41.75
CA LEU A 39 -14.56 29.27 40.61
C LEU A 39 -14.89 28.02 39.77
N PRO A 40 -15.20 26.85 40.36
CA PRO A 40 -15.53 25.66 39.59
C PRO A 40 -16.80 25.86 38.74
N TYR A 41 -17.82 26.53 39.28
CA TYR A 41 -19.06 26.82 38.56
C TYR A 41 -18.90 27.91 37.51
N LEU A 42 -18.02 28.89 37.73
CA LEU A 42 -17.63 29.86 36.71
C LEU A 42 -16.87 29.19 35.57
N TYR A 43 -15.99 28.23 35.89
CA TYR A 43 -15.23 27.48 34.89
C TYR A 43 -16.15 26.58 34.08
N GLU A 44 -17.10 25.87 34.71
CA GLU A 44 -18.12 25.08 34.01
C GLU A 44 -19.07 25.95 33.19
N ALA A 45 -19.48 27.12 33.68
CA ALA A 45 -20.31 28.05 32.91
C ALA A 45 -19.55 28.59 31.68
N ILE A 46 -18.27 28.95 31.82
CA ILE A 46 -17.42 29.38 30.71
C ILE A 46 -17.18 28.22 29.73
N LEU A 47 -16.94 27.00 30.21
CA LEU A 47 -16.82 25.81 29.36
C LEU A 47 -18.11 25.52 28.61
N MET A 48 -19.27 25.64 29.27
CA MET A 48 -20.58 25.46 28.63
C MET A 48 -20.87 26.56 27.60
N ILE A 49 -20.51 27.82 27.88
CA ILE A 49 -20.65 28.93 26.92
C ILE A 49 -19.71 28.73 25.72
N LEU A 50 -18.46 28.32 25.95
CA LEU A 50 -17.50 27.99 24.90
C LEU A 50 -17.96 26.76 24.09
N CYS A 51 -18.49 25.73 24.73
CA CYS A 51 -19.09 24.57 24.07
C CYS A 51 -20.34 24.95 23.28
N HIS A 52 -21.19 25.86 23.78
CA HIS A 52 -22.37 26.37 23.06
C HIS A 52 -21.98 27.28 21.89
N GLN A 53 -20.91 28.07 22.01
CA GLN A 53 -20.38 28.86 20.90
C GLN A 53 -19.69 27.97 19.86
N LEU A 54 -19.01 26.89 20.27
CA LEU A 54 -18.44 25.88 19.38
C LEU A 54 -19.53 25.08 18.65
N THR A 55 -20.66 24.77 19.28
CA THR A 55 -21.81 24.13 18.59
C THR A 55 -22.55 25.11 17.66
N PHE A 56 -22.55 26.42 17.94
CA PHE A 56 -23.12 27.41 17.02
C PHE A 56 -22.24 27.68 15.79
N VAL A 57 -20.90 27.59 15.94
CA VAL A 57 -19.97 27.64 14.79
C VAL A 57 -20.07 26.37 13.91
N GLN A 58 -20.62 25.27 14.43
CA GLN A 58 -20.85 24.03 13.67
C GLN A 58 -22.13 24.02 12.81
N LEU A 59 -22.94 25.08 12.79
CA LEU A 59 -24.20 25.12 12.03
C LEU A 59 -24.14 25.88 10.70
N ILE A 60 -22.99 26.47 10.35
CA ILE A 60 -22.72 26.82 8.95
C ILE A 60 -22.08 25.58 8.33
N GLN A 61 -22.90 24.63 7.89
CA GLN A 61 -22.44 23.66 6.92
C GLN A 61 -21.88 24.48 5.74
N PRO A 62 -20.58 24.39 5.42
CA PRO A 62 -20.08 25.03 4.22
C PRO A 62 -20.96 24.56 3.06
N PRO A 63 -21.23 25.43 2.07
CA PRO A 63 -22.01 25.02 0.90
C PRO A 63 -21.45 23.68 0.42
N LYS A 64 -22.33 22.69 0.18
CA LYS A 64 -21.95 21.40 -0.41
C LYS A 64 -21.28 21.70 -1.75
N MET A 65 -19.98 21.94 -1.73
CA MET A 65 -19.19 22.00 -2.94
C MET A 65 -19.27 20.60 -3.51
N THR A 66 -19.79 20.48 -4.72
CA THR A 66 -19.69 19.25 -5.49
C THR A 66 -18.21 18.87 -5.52
N PRO A 67 -17.82 17.70 -5.00
CA PRO A 67 -16.41 17.32 -4.95
C PRO A 67 -15.84 17.39 -6.37
N LYS A 68 -14.65 17.99 -6.52
CA LYS A 68 -13.97 18.01 -7.82
C LYS A 68 -13.81 16.56 -8.30
N PRO A 69 -14.07 16.25 -9.59
CA PRO A 69 -13.85 14.90 -10.10
C PRO A 69 -12.41 14.46 -9.83
N LEU A 70 -12.22 13.14 -9.65
CA LEU A 70 -10.88 12.58 -9.57
C LEU A 70 -10.11 12.88 -10.87
N PRO A 71 -8.79 13.12 -10.79
CA PRO A 71 -7.94 13.13 -11.98
C PRO A 71 -7.92 11.73 -12.62
N PRO A 72 -7.33 11.59 -13.83
CA PRO A 72 -7.11 10.28 -14.44
C PRO A 72 -6.45 9.29 -13.47
N LEU A 73 -6.88 8.03 -13.51
CA LEU A 73 -6.32 6.96 -12.68
C LEU A 73 -5.54 5.98 -13.56
N ILE A 74 -4.27 5.74 -13.21
CA ILE A 74 -3.47 4.65 -13.75
C ILE A 74 -3.26 3.61 -12.65
N THR A 75 -3.45 2.33 -12.97
CA THR A 75 -3.26 1.22 -12.01
C THR A 75 -2.26 0.20 -12.56
N LEU A 76 -1.50 -0.49 -11.70
CA LEU A 76 -0.31 -1.24 -12.16
C LEU A 76 0.04 -2.55 -11.44
N GLU A 77 -0.95 -3.16 -10.78
CA GLU A 77 -0.90 -4.53 -10.27
C GLU A 77 -2.21 -5.20 -10.69
N GLU A 78 -2.41 -5.34 -12.01
CA GLU A 78 -3.69 -5.78 -12.58
C GLU A 78 -3.52 -7.11 -13.29
N HIS A 79 -4.01 -8.17 -12.65
CA HIS A 79 -3.67 -9.53 -12.97
C HIS A 79 -4.43 -10.09 -14.18
N PHE A 80 -3.73 -10.93 -14.95
CA PHE A 80 -4.31 -11.78 -15.97
C PHE A 80 -3.77 -13.22 -15.92
N PHE A 81 -4.52 -14.13 -16.53
CA PHE A 81 -4.10 -15.49 -16.85
C PHE A 81 -4.03 -15.66 -18.37
N SER A 82 -2.88 -16.12 -18.85
CA SER A 82 -2.79 -16.64 -20.22
C SER A 82 -3.72 -17.85 -20.38
N SER A 83 -4.26 -18.05 -21.58
CA SER A 83 -5.01 -19.27 -21.93
C SER A 83 -4.13 -20.52 -21.86
N THR A 84 -2.80 -20.34 -21.86
CA THR A 84 -1.81 -21.40 -21.68
C THR A 84 -1.43 -21.63 -20.20
N ALA A 85 -2.05 -20.90 -19.26
CA ALA A 85 -1.80 -21.05 -17.84
C ALA A 85 -2.05 -22.50 -17.39
N PRO A 86 -1.11 -23.12 -16.67
CA PRO A 86 -1.28 -24.52 -16.28
C PRO A 86 -2.48 -24.71 -15.36
N PRO A 87 -3.26 -25.79 -15.53
CA PRO A 87 -4.46 -26.02 -14.71
C PRO A 87 -4.18 -26.04 -13.20
N SER A 88 -2.98 -26.47 -12.81
CA SER A 88 -2.55 -26.50 -11.40
C SER A 88 -2.53 -25.13 -10.75
N LEU A 89 -2.35 -24.06 -11.54
CA LEU A 89 -2.40 -22.69 -11.04
C LEU A 89 -3.77 -22.38 -10.46
N GLN A 90 -4.85 -22.82 -11.12
CA GLN A 90 -6.22 -22.57 -10.65
C GLN A 90 -6.48 -23.19 -9.27
N THR A 91 -5.82 -24.31 -8.96
CA THR A 91 -5.92 -24.97 -7.65
C THR A 91 -5.42 -24.08 -6.52
N LEU A 92 -4.41 -23.24 -6.76
CA LEU A 92 -3.87 -22.31 -5.75
C LEU A 92 -4.92 -21.28 -5.36
N TYR A 93 -5.75 -20.85 -6.31
CA TYR A 93 -6.73 -19.79 -6.07
C TYR A 93 -8.06 -20.30 -5.49
N VAL A 94 -8.26 -21.62 -5.30
CA VAL A 94 -9.57 -22.20 -4.95
C VAL A 94 -10.27 -21.50 -3.78
N GLU A 95 -9.54 -21.07 -2.76
CA GLU A 95 -10.13 -20.31 -1.66
C GLU A 95 -10.50 -18.88 -2.06
N GLN A 96 -9.62 -18.15 -2.77
CA GLN A 96 -9.91 -16.82 -3.30
C GLN A 96 -11.10 -16.83 -4.29
N LEU A 97 -11.17 -17.86 -5.15
CA LEU A 97 -12.23 -18.06 -6.13
C LEU A 97 -13.62 -18.18 -5.48
N LYS A 98 -13.73 -18.60 -4.21
CA LYS A 98 -15.02 -18.67 -3.49
C LYS A 98 -15.60 -17.31 -3.14
N HIS A 99 -14.75 -16.30 -3.01
CA HIS A 99 -15.13 -14.99 -2.46
C HIS A 99 -15.19 -13.89 -3.51
N VAL A 100 -14.53 -14.08 -4.66
CA VAL A 100 -14.52 -13.10 -5.76
C VAL A 100 -15.37 -13.60 -6.92
N PRO A 101 -16.54 -12.98 -7.20
CA PRO A 101 -17.42 -13.41 -8.28
C PRO A 101 -16.73 -13.32 -9.65
N ASN A 102 -16.87 -14.39 -10.45
CA ASN A 102 -16.40 -14.47 -11.84
C ASN A 102 -14.92 -14.16 -12.04
N VAL A 103 -14.09 -14.32 -11.00
CA VAL A 103 -12.67 -13.91 -11.05
C VAL A 103 -11.87 -14.62 -12.14
N LEU A 104 -12.17 -15.89 -12.45
CA LEU A 104 -11.49 -16.61 -13.55
C LEU A 104 -11.82 -16.00 -14.92
N GLU A 105 -13.08 -15.58 -15.14
CA GLU A 105 -13.47 -14.86 -16.34
C GLU A 105 -12.71 -13.53 -16.43
N LYS A 106 -12.64 -12.77 -15.33
CA LYS A 106 -11.91 -11.49 -15.27
C LYS A 106 -10.41 -11.62 -15.47
N LEU A 107 -9.81 -12.72 -15.01
CA LEU A 107 -8.40 -13.02 -15.22
C LEU A 107 -8.09 -13.38 -16.68
N THR A 108 -9.03 -14.00 -17.39
CA THR A 108 -8.79 -14.49 -18.76
C THR A 108 -9.32 -13.56 -19.85
N ASN A 109 -10.26 -12.67 -19.53
CA ASN A 109 -10.86 -11.72 -20.46
C ASN A 109 -10.25 -10.32 -20.30
N LEU A 110 -9.41 -9.93 -21.26
CA LEU A 110 -8.78 -8.61 -21.32
C LEU A 110 -9.54 -7.60 -22.21
N SER A 111 -10.71 -7.95 -22.73
CA SER A 111 -11.49 -7.11 -23.65
C SER A 111 -12.68 -6.45 -22.92
N GLU A 112 -13.91 -6.68 -23.38
CA GLU A 112 -15.11 -5.94 -22.98
C GLU A 112 -15.35 -5.96 -21.46
N THR A 113 -15.23 -7.12 -20.81
CA THR A 113 -15.44 -7.26 -19.36
C THR A 113 -14.47 -6.37 -18.57
N ARG A 114 -13.17 -6.41 -18.92
CA ARG A 114 -12.15 -5.61 -18.25
C ARG A 114 -12.33 -4.12 -18.52
N LEU A 115 -12.57 -3.74 -19.78
CA LEU A 115 -12.78 -2.33 -20.15
C LEU A 115 -14.05 -1.75 -19.49
N GLY A 116 -15.10 -2.56 -19.32
CA GLY A 116 -16.28 -2.20 -18.55
C GLY A 116 -15.98 -1.98 -17.06
N ASP A 117 -15.23 -2.88 -16.44
CA ASP A 117 -14.79 -2.75 -15.04
C ASP A 117 -13.84 -1.55 -14.83
N MET A 118 -12.97 -1.25 -15.81
CA MET A 118 -12.14 -0.04 -15.82
C MET A 118 -13.01 1.22 -15.85
N ALA A 119 -13.99 1.28 -16.76
CA ALA A 119 -14.90 2.42 -16.86
C ALA A 119 -15.71 2.62 -15.56
N ALA A 120 -16.18 1.53 -14.94
CA ALA A 120 -16.92 1.59 -13.68
C ALA A 120 -16.07 2.13 -12.51
N GLY A 121 -14.77 1.86 -12.51
CA GLY A 121 -13.81 2.39 -11.54
C GLY A 121 -13.11 3.69 -11.96
N ALA A 122 -13.53 4.33 -13.06
CA ALA A 122 -12.86 5.51 -13.63
C ALA A 122 -11.36 5.32 -13.88
N VAL A 123 -10.93 4.12 -14.24
CA VAL A 123 -9.54 3.80 -14.58
C VAL A 123 -9.27 4.18 -16.04
N SER A 124 -8.31 5.08 -16.23
CA SER A 124 -7.93 5.59 -17.56
C SER A 124 -6.99 4.64 -18.28
N LEU A 125 -6.06 4.02 -17.55
CA LEU A 125 -5.08 3.06 -18.07
C LEU A 125 -4.80 1.96 -17.03
N GLN A 126 -4.74 0.70 -17.48
CA GLN A 126 -4.29 -0.42 -16.65
C GLN A 126 -2.97 -0.98 -17.19
N VAL A 127 -1.99 -1.11 -16.31
CA VAL A 127 -0.78 -1.90 -16.55
C VAL A 127 -1.06 -3.33 -16.13
N ILE A 128 -1.10 -4.23 -17.10
CA ILE A 128 -1.49 -5.62 -16.95
C ILE A 128 -0.28 -6.49 -16.67
N SER A 129 -0.40 -7.38 -15.70
CA SER A 129 0.67 -8.27 -15.23
C SER A 129 0.14 -9.68 -14.94
N HIS A 130 1.02 -10.67 -14.87
CA HIS A 130 0.59 -12.03 -14.53
C HIS A 130 0.14 -12.12 -13.06
N ALA A 131 -0.67 -13.11 -12.72
CA ALA A 131 -1.02 -13.41 -11.33
C ALA A 131 0.04 -14.27 -10.62
N PRO A 132 0.10 -14.27 -9.27
CA PRO A 132 1.17 -14.94 -8.52
C PRO A 132 1.32 -16.45 -8.78
N GLY A 133 2.57 -16.91 -8.71
CA GLY A 133 2.95 -18.32 -8.85
C GLY A 133 3.37 -18.72 -10.27
N LEU A 134 3.49 -17.75 -11.17
CA LEU A 134 3.84 -17.98 -12.58
C LEU A 134 5.35 -17.85 -12.89
N GLY A 135 6.18 -17.38 -11.94
CA GLY A 135 7.61 -17.16 -12.16
C GLY A 135 8.46 -18.43 -12.34
N SER A 136 7.93 -19.61 -11.97
CA SER A 136 8.62 -20.90 -12.08
C SER A 136 8.41 -21.61 -13.43
N TYR A 137 7.60 -21.04 -14.34
CA TYR A 137 7.27 -21.68 -15.61
C TYR A 137 8.35 -21.51 -16.68
N PRO A 138 8.44 -22.44 -17.64
CA PRO A 138 9.49 -22.42 -18.66
C PRO A 138 9.39 -21.18 -19.56
N LEU A 139 10.48 -20.85 -20.24
CA LEU A 139 10.55 -19.75 -21.21
C LEU A 139 9.40 -19.77 -22.23
N SER A 140 9.03 -20.95 -22.74
CA SER A 140 7.94 -21.09 -23.72
C SER A 140 6.58 -20.63 -23.20
N TYR A 141 6.31 -20.82 -21.90
CA TYR A 141 5.11 -20.30 -21.26
C TYR A 141 5.15 -18.78 -21.19
N SER A 142 6.26 -18.22 -20.69
CA SER A 142 6.44 -16.77 -20.57
C SER A 142 6.26 -16.07 -21.92
N GLN A 143 6.88 -16.60 -22.98
CA GLN A 143 6.74 -16.11 -24.34
C GLN A 143 5.29 -16.15 -24.83
N SER A 144 4.61 -17.29 -24.66
CA SER A 144 3.21 -17.43 -25.08
C SER A 144 2.27 -16.48 -24.33
N ALA A 145 2.49 -16.31 -23.02
CA ALA A 145 1.72 -15.40 -22.18
C ALA A 145 1.96 -13.93 -22.59
N ASN A 146 3.22 -13.56 -22.84
CA ASN A 146 3.59 -12.22 -23.29
C ASN A 146 3.02 -11.90 -24.68
N ASP A 147 3.07 -12.85 -25.62
CA ASP A 147 2.52 -12.67 -26.97
C ASP A 147 0.99 -12.52 -26.95
N GLN A 148 0.30 -13.29 -26.08
CA GLN A 148 -1.14 -13.14 -25.86
C GLN A 148 -1.50 -11.77 -25.25
N LEU A 149 -0.73 -11.32 -24.25
CA LEU A 149 -0.94 -10.02 -23.64
C LEU A 149 -0.68 -8.91 -24.65
N ALA A 150 0.37 -9.02 -25.47
CA ALA A 150 0.68 -8.07 -26.53
C ALA A 150 -0.48 -7.92 -27.52
N ALA A 151 -1.11 -9.02 -27.93
CA ALA A 151 -2.29 -8.98 -28.81
C ALA A 151 -3.46 -8.20 -28.17
N SER A 152 -3.64 -8.33 -26.86
CA SER A 152 -4.69 -7.62 -26.10
C SER A 152 -4.38 -6.12 -25.97
N ILE A 153 -3.12 -5.77 -25.71
CA ILE A 153 -2.61 -4.39 -25.65
C ILE A 153 -2.76 -3.69 -27.01
N ILE A 154 -2.43 -4.35 -28.11
CA ILE A 154 -2.60 -3.79 -29.47
C ILE A 154 -4.09 -3.45 -29.73
N SER A 155 -4.99 -4.25 -29.16
CA SER A 155 -6.43 -4.09 -29.35
C SER A 155 -7.05 -2.98 -28.48
N SER A 156 -6.31 -2.43 -27.50
CA SER A 156 -6.80 -1.37 -26.62
C SER A 156 -5.68 -0.45 -26.13
N PRO A 157 -5.69 0.86 -26.49
CA PRO A 157 -4.67 1.81 -26.03
C PRO A 157 -4.74 2.11 -24.52
N LYS A 158 -5.77 1.60 -23.81
CA LYS A 158 -5.91 1.73 -22.36
C LYS A 158 -5.16 0.64 -21.58
N LEU A 159 -4.51 -0.28 -22.27
CA LEU A 159 -3.76 -1.39 -21.68
C LEU A 159 -2.29 -1.28 -22.05
N VAL A 160 -1.41 -1.50 -21.08
CA VAL A 160 0.03 -1.70 -21.29
C VAL A 160 0.48 -2.90 -20.45
N GLY A 161 1.68 -3.44 -20.67
CA GLY A 161 2.08 -4.72 -20.09
C GLY A 161 3.29 -4.65 -19.16
N LEU A 162 3.29 -5.50 -18.14
CA LEU A 162 4.50 -5.96 -17.47
C LEU A 162 4.78 -7.40 -17.90
N ALA A 163 6.02 -7.67 -18.29
CA ALA A 163 6.45 -8.94 -18.85
C ALA A 163 6.36 -10.05 -17.81
N VAL A 164 5.90 -11.21 -18.27
CA VAL A 164 6.02 -12.50 -17.58
C VAL A 164 7.41 -13.05 -17.87
N LEU A 165 8.16 -13.43 -16.83
CA LEU A 165 9.55 -13.86 -16.99
C LEU A 165 9.78 -15.28 -16.42
N PRO A 166 10.60 -16.12 -17.10
CA PRO A 166 10.99 -17.43 -16.61
C PRO A 166 12.10 -17.30 -15.56
N MET A 167 11.73 -16.89 -14.34
CA MET A 167 12.68 -16.56 -13.27
C MET A 167 13.48 -17.76 -12.75
N ALA A 168 13.19 -18.98 -13.22
CA ALA A 168 14.04 -20.14 -13.01
C ALA A 168 15.42 -20.03 -13.67
N SER A 169 15.58 -19.17 -14.68
CA SER A 169 16.86 -18.90 -15.34
C SER A 169 17.05 -17.40 -15.54
N ALA A 170 18.02 -16.81 -14.85
CA ALA A 170 18.32 -15.38 -14.96
C ALA A 170 18.66 -14.94 -16.40
N THR A 171 19.33 -15.79 -17.17
CA THR A 171 19.68 -15.50 -18.57
C THR A 171 18.48 -15.54 -19.49
N GLU A 172 17.56 -16.49 -19.30
CA GLU A 172 16.31 -16.55 -20.07
C GLU A 172 15.40 -15.39 -19.68
N ALA A 173 15.29 -15.07 -18.39
CA ALA A 173 14.55 -13.91 -17.89
C ALA A 173 15.09 -12.59 -18.47
N ALA A 174 16.41 -12.42 -18.51
CA ALA A 174 17.05 -11.26 -19.14
C ALA A 174 16.69 -11.17 -20.64
N SER A 175 16.79 -12.28 -21.35
CA SER A 175 16.53 -12.33 -22.79
C SER A 175 15.06 -12.03 -23.12
N GLU A 176 14.15 -12.59 -22.34
CA GLU A 176 12.72 -12.36 -22.52
C GLU A 176 12.30 -10.94 -22.12
N LEU A 177 12.86 -10.38 -21.04
CA LEU A 177 12.66 -8.98 -20.69
C LEU A 177 13.09 -8.07 -21.85
N HIS A 178 14.29 -8.30 -22.39
CA HIS A 178 14.77 -7.56 -23.55
C HIS A 178 13.83 -7.68 -24.75
N ARG A 179 13.33 -8.88 -25.06
CA ARG A 179 12.37 -9.13 -26.15
C ARG A 179 11.09 -8.32 -25.96
N CYS A 180 10.50 -8.35 -24.76
CA CYS A 180 9.27 -7.64 -24.45
C CYS A 180 9.43 -6.11 -24.55
N ILE A 181 10.52 -5.56 -24.03
CA ILE A 181 10.73 -4.10 -24.00
C ILE A 181 11.13 -3.54 -25.36
N THR A 182 11.94 -4.27 -26.14
CA THR A 182 12.45 -3.78 -27.44
C THR A 182 11.58 -4.15 -28.63
N GLY A 183 10.58 -5.02 -28.44
CA GLY A 183 9.66 -5.43 -29.48
C GLY A 183 8.78 -4.27 -29.94
N VAL A 184 8.91 -3.86 -31.21
CA VAL A 184 8.21 -2.69 -31.79
C VAL A 184 6.67 -2.74 -31.76
N THR A 185 6.08 -3.92 -31.51
CA THR A 185 4.63 -4.14 -31.39
C THR A 185 4.16 -4.33 -29.94
N HIS A 186 5.06 -4.25 -28.96
CA HIS A 186 4.84 -4.65 -27.57
C HIS A 186 4.93 -3.41 -26.67
N HIS A 187 3.81 -2.88 -26.16
CA HIS A 187 3.85 -1.80 -25.14
C HIS A 187 4.08 -2.40 -23.74
N PHE A 188 5.23 -3.05 -23.57
CA PHE A 188 5.68 -3.47 -22.25
C PHE A 188 6.54 -2.40 -21.61
N VAL A 189 6.26 -2.09 -20.34
CA VAL A 189 6.88 -0.98 -19.61
C VAL A 189 7.72 -1.47 -18.42
N GLY A 190 7.95 -2.78 -18.33
CA GLY A 190 8.70 -3.43 -17.26
C GLY A 190 8.37 -4.91 -17.16
N ALA A 191 8.62 -5.50 -16.00
CA ALA A 191 8.20 -6.86 -15.67
C ALA A 191 7.57 -6.93 -14.28
N LEU A 192 6.72 -7.93 -14.08
CA LEU A 192 6.30 -8.37 -12.76
C LEU A 192 6.93 -9.74 -12.53
N ILE A 193 7.50 -9.94 -11.34
CA ILE A 193 8.09 -11.20 -10.91
C ILE A 193 7.57 -11.55 -9.53
N ASP A 194 7.39 -12.85 -9.29
CA ASP A 194 7.06 -13.38 -7.96
C ASP A 194 8.21 -13.12 -6.97
N SER A 195 7.92 -12.93 -5.68
CA SER A 195 8.90 -12.57 -4.63
C SER A 195 10.06 -13.56 -4.49
N HIS A 196 9.82 -14.81 -4.87
CA HIS A 196 10.80 -15.87 -5.03
C HIS A 196 10.34 -16.87 -6.11
N VAL A 197 11.26 -17.70 -6.58
CA VAL A 197 10.96 -18.82 -7.49
C VAL A 197 11.18 -20.16 -6.79
N LEU A 198 10.45 -21.20 -7.17
CA LEU A 198 10.66 -22.56 -6.65
C LEU A 198 11.40 -23.40 -7.69
N LEU A 199 12.56 -23.93 -7.32
CA LEU A 199 13.39 -24.74 -8.22
C LEU A 199 13.44 -26.22 -7.77
N PRO A 200 13.22 -27.17 -8.69
CA PRO A 200 13.47 -28.58 -8.40
C PRO A 200 14.96 -28.87 -8.09
N PRO A 201 15.26 -29.93 -7.31
CA PRO A 201 14.31 -30.86 -6.71
C PRO A 201 13.79 -30.41 -5.34
N SER A 202 14.41 -29.41 -4.69
CA SER A 202 14.05 -29.03 -3.32
C SER A 202 12.68 -28.36 -3.24
N ASN A 203 12.30 -27.58 -4.27
CA ASN A 203 11.14 -26.70 -4.26
C ASN A 203 11.15 -25.73 -3.06
N ASP A 204 12.35 -25.38 -2.60
CA ASP A 204 12.58 -24.32 -1.62
C ASP A 204 12.60 -22.95 -2.32
N PRO A 205 12.30 -21.87 -1.60
CA PRO A 205 12.29 -20.53 -2.18
C PRO A 205 13.71 -20.10 -2.56
N VAL A 206 13.88 -19.73 -3.82
CA VAL A 206 15.09 -19.10 -4.34
C VAL A 206 14.79 -17.62 -4.59
N TYR A 207 15.48 -16.77 -3.84
CA TYR A 207 15.42 -15.32 -3.98
C TYR A 207 16.49 -14.82 -4.96
N TYR A 208 16.30 -13.61 -5.47
CA TYR A 208 17.08 -13.07 -6.59
C TYR A 208 18.30 -12.24 -6.18
N ASP A 209 18.76 -12.38 -4.93
CA ASP A 209 19.90 -11.66 -4.37
C ASP A 209 21.26 -12.30 -4.69
N SER A 210 21.26 -13.53 -5.22
CA SER A 210 22.48 -14.26 -5.62
C SER A 210 23.14 -13.63 -6.86
N PRO A 211 24.49 -13.69 -6.98
CA PRO A 211 25.21 -13.28 -8.18
C PRO A 211 24.76 -13.95 -9.48
N SER A 212 24.13 -15.12 -9.41
CA SER A 212 23.55 -15.80 -10.57
C SER A 212 22.45 -14.98 -11.26
N TYR A 213 21.79 -14.07 -10.54
CA TYR A 213 20.77 -13.16 -11.07
C TYR A 213 21.33 -11.83 -11.58
N HIS A 214 22.65 -11.59 -11.48
CA HIS A 214 23.26 -10.38 -12.03
C HIS A 214 22.96 -10.12 -13.52
N PRO A 215 22.95 -11.12 -14.43
CA PRO A 215 22.60 -10.88 -15.84
C PRO A 215 21.19 -10.29 -16.02
N PHE A 216 20.23 -10.74 -15.21
CA PHE A 216 18.87 -10.21 -15.20
C PHE A 216 18.84 -8.76 -14.73
N TRP A 217 19.44 -8.48 -13.57
CA TRP A 217 19.48 -7.13 -13.01
C TRP A 217 20.24 -6.13 -13.88
N ALA A 218 21.36 -6.54 -14.49
CA ALA A 218 22.08 -5.72 -15.46
C ALA A 218 21.20 -5.35 -16.66
N THR A 219 20.38 -6.29 -17.13
CA THR A 219 19.46 -6.07 -18.25
C THR A 219 18.35 -5.10 -17.86
N ALA A 220 17.73 -5.29 -16.70
CA ALA A 220 16.69 -4.39 -16.20
C ALA A 220 17.19 -2.95 -16.05
N GLU A 221 18.40 -2.76 -15.48
CA GLU A 221 19.01 -1.43 -15.36
C GLU A 221 19.34 -0.82 -16.74
N SER A 222 19.91 -1.61 -17.65
CA SER A 222 20.26 -1.16 -19.01
C SER A 222 19.04 -0.71 -19.81
N LEU A 223 17.92 -1.41 -19.66
CA LEU A 223 16.65 -1.06 -20.30
C LEU A 223 15.93 0.11 -19.60
N GLN A 224 16.36 0.46 -18.37
CA GLN A 224 15.77 1.51 -17.54
C GLN A 224 14.29 1.29 -17.21
N VAL A 225 13.86 0.03 -17.14
CA VAL A 225 12.49 -0.34 -16.82
C VAL A 225 12.36 -0.84 -15.37
N PRO A 226 11.23 -0.64 -14.70
CA PRO A 226 11.00 -1.21 -13.38
C PRO A 226 10.72 -2.70 -13.40
N ILE A 227 11.12 -3.33 -12.30
CA ILE A 227 10.75 -4.69 -11.93
C ILE A 227 9.80 -4.62 -10.74
N TYR A 228 8.55 -5.02 -10.95
CA TYR A 228 7.56 -5.18 -9.92
C TYR A 228 7.79 -6.51 -9.20
N LEU A 229 8.17 -6.45 -7.93
CA LEU A 229 8.37 -7.61 -7.08
C LEU A 229 7.07 -7.88 -6.32
N HIS A 230 6.29 -8.84 -6.83
CA HIS A 230 4.96 -9.18 -6.36
C HIS A 230 5.00 -10.36 -5.38
N PRO A 231 4.15 -10.43 -4.35
CA PRO A 231 4.08 -11.61 -3.50
C PRO A 231 3.77 -12.92 -4.24
N THR A 232 4.12 -14.07 -3.67
CA THR A 232 3.73 -15.36 -4.22
C THR A 232 3.42 -16.38 -3.13
N TRP A 233 2.85 -17.51 -3.52
CA TRP A 233 2.46 -18.59 -2.61
C TRP A 233 3.65 -19.13 -1.82
N PRO A 234 3.49 -19.44 -0.53
CA PRO A 234 4.56 -19.97 0.28
C PRO A 234 5.03 -21.32 -0.27
N ALA A 235 6.34 -21.53 -0.28
CA ALA A 235 6.94 -22.80 -0.62
C ALA A 235 6.40 -23.94 0.28
N PRO A 236 6.42 -25.20 -0.17
CA PRO A 236 6.04 -26.34 0.67
C PRO A 236 6.78 -26.38 2.01
N SER A 237 8.04 -25.94 2.05
CA SER A 237 8.87 -25.88 3.26
C SER A 237 8.47 -24.78 4.25
N THR A 238 7.84 -23.69 3.80
CA THR A 238 7.41 -22.57 4.65
C THR A 238 5.91 -22.58 4.93
N SER A 239 5.11 -23.23 4.09
CA SER A 239 3.66 -23.36 4.26
C SER A 239 3.21 -23.84 5.66
N PRO A 240 3.92 -24.75 6.37
CA PRO A 240 3.49 -25.22 7.68
C PRO A 240 3.49 -24.13 8.75
N LEU A 241 4.28 -23.06 8.59
CA LEU A 241 4.34 -21.91 9.52
C LEU A 241 2.98 -21.20 9.69
N TYR A 242 2.10 -21.33 8.70
CA TYR A 242 0.81 -20.65 8.64
C TYR A 242 -0.37 -21.57 8.93
N THR A 243 -0.10 -22.82 9.34
CA THR A 243 -1.11 -23.84 9.62
C THR A 243 -1.10 -24.25 11.09
N GLY A 244 -2.21 -24.77 11.59
CA GLY A 244 -2.29 -25.25 12.97
C GLY A 244 -3.58 -26.02 13.26
N PRO A 245 -3.60 -26.84 14.32
CA PRO A 245 -4.72 -27.76 14.60
C PRO A 245 -6.05 -27.06 14.90
N SER A 246 -6.01 -25.76 15.23
CA SER A 246 -7.19 -24.94 15.52
C SER A 246 -7.49 -23.88 14.46
N LEU A 247 -6.70 -23.83 13.38
CA LEU A 247 -6.92 -22.90 12.28
C LEU A 247 -7.82 -23.54 11.23
N SER A 248 -8.81 -22.79 10.73
CA SER A 248 -9.58 -23.24 9.57
C SER A 248 -8.69 -23.23 8.31
N PRO A 249 -9.06 -23.99 7.26
CA PRO A 249 -8.35 -23.94 5.98
C PRO A 249 -8.26 -22.52 5.42
N GLY A 250 -9.36 -21.76 5.45
CA GLY A 250 -9.37 -20.37 4.96
C GLY A 250 -8.50 -19.42 5.78
N ALA A 251 -8.45 -19.58 7.11
CA ALA A 251 -7.55 -18.81 7.96
C ALA A 251 -6.09 -19.13 7.66
N SER A 252 -5.75 -20.42 7.52
CA SER A 252 -4.38 -20.85 7.20
C SER A 252 -3.93 -20.35 5.82
N ALA A 253 -4.81 -20.47 4.82
CA ALA A 253 -4.57 -19.96 3.48
C ALA A 253 -4.36 -18.44 3.49
N SER A 254 -5.21 -17.69 4.21
CA SER A 254 -5.09 -16.23 4.31
C SER A 254 -3.81 -15.82 5.03
N LEU A 255 -3.45 -16.48 6.14
CA LEU A 255 -2.21 -16.19 6.88
C LEU A 255 -0.96 -16.43 6.03
N GLY A 256 -0.93 -17.49 5.22
CA GLY A 256 0.17 -17.78 4.31
C GLY A 256 0.16 -16.93 3.03
N SER A 257 -0.96 -16.26 2.72
CA SER A 257 -1.14 -15.43 1.53
C SER A 257 -1.38 -13.96 1.89
N SER A 258 -2.43 -13.34 1.32
CA SER A 258 -2.74 -11.90 1.39
C SER A 258 -3.11 -11.39 2.78
N GLY A 259 -3.25 -12.25 3.78
CA GLY A 259 -3.45 -11.85 5.17
C GLY A 259 -2.17 -11.44 5.88
N PHE A 260 -1.02 -12.07 5.57
CA PHE A 260 0.27 -11.72 6.19
C PHE A 260 1.50 -12.25 5.44
N GLY A 261 1.52 -13.55 5.13
CA GLY A 261 2.72 -14.26 4.66
C GLY A 261 3.30 -13.67 3.38
N TRP A 262 2.44 -13.27 2.43
CA TRP A 262 2.83 -12.56 1.21
C TRP A 262 3.61 -11.28 1.50
N HIS A 263 3.11 -10.45 2.41
CA HIS A 263 3.74 -9.18 2.76
C HIS A 263 5.09 -9.38 3.45
N ALA A 264 5.16 -10.34 4.38
CA ALA A 264 6.41 -10.66 5.07
C ALA A 264 7.49 -11.19 4.10
N ASP A 265 7.11 -12.05 3.16
CA ASP A 265 8.03 -12.64 2.18
C ASP A 265 8.55 -11.61 1.15
N THR A 266 7.67 -10.77 0.59
CA THR A 266 8.08 -9.74 -0.37
C THR A 266 8.96 -8.68 0.28
N CYS A 267 8.64 -8.27 1.52
CA CYS A 267 9.49 -7.41 2.34
C CYS A 267 10.89 -8.01 2.50
N LEU A 268 10.96 -9.28 2.91
CA LEU A 268 12.22 -10.00 3.05
C LEU A 268 12.97 -10.05 1.72
N SER A 269 12.29 -10.34 0.60
CA SER A 269 12.90 -10.39 -0.72
C SER A 269 13.58 -9.07 -1.09
N PHE A 270 12.90 -7.92 -0.94
CA PHE A 270 13.51 -6.60 -1.17
C PHE A 270 14.70 -6.34 -0.23
N LEU A 271 14.58 -6.68 1.06
CA LEU A 271 15.67 -6.52 2.03
C LEU A 271 16.90 -7.38 1.69
N ARG A 272 16.69 -8.57 1.12
CA ARG A 272 17.79 -9.42 0.62
C ARG A 272 18.50 -8.78 -0.56
N LEU A 273 17.78 -8.17 -1.50
CA LEU A 273 18.40 -7.42 -2.61
C LEU A 273 19.26 -6.27 -2.09
N PHE A 274 18.79 -5.56 -1.06
CA PHE A 274 19.61 -4.54 -0.41
C PHE A 274 20.85 -5.13 0.27
N ALA A 275 20.65 -6.15 1.10
CA ALA A 275 21.72 -6.75 1.89
C ALA A 275 22.81 -7.44 1.04
N SER A 276 22.50 -7.85 -0.20
CA SER A 276 23.49 -8.40 -1.13
C SER A 276 24.37 -7.35 -1.81
N GLY A 277 24.08 -6.05 -1.61
CA GLY A 277 24.78 -4.96 -2.28
C GLY A 277 24.35 -4.75 -3.73
N LEU A 278 23.17 -5.25 -4.12
CA LEU A 278 22.66 -5.13 -5.49
C LEU A 278 22.60 -3.67 -5.97
N PHE A 279 22.13 -2.77 -5.09
CA PHE A 279 21.93 -1.36 -5.42
C PHE A 279 23.22 -0.53 -5.42
N ASP A 280 24.33 -1.04 -4.89
CA ASP A 280 25.65 -0.45 -5.13
C ASP A 280 26.15 -0.82 -6.53
N ARG A 281 25.84 -2.03 -7.00
CA ARG A 281 26.22 -2.52 -8.32
C ARG A 281 25.37 -1.91 -9.44
N TYR A 282 24.06 -1.79 -9.21
CA TYR A 282 23.09 -1.29 -10.16
C TYR A 282 22.26 -0.15 -9.53
N PRO A 283 22.86 1.04 -9.36
CA PRO A 283 22.27 2.14 -8.61
C PRO A 283 21.02 2.75 -9.26
N LYS A 284 20.76 2.49 -10.54
CA LYS A 284 19.61 3.01 -11.29
C LYS A 284 18.48 1.98 -11.43
N LEU A 285 18.58 0.81 -10.79
CA LEU A 285 17.47 -0.14 -10.75
C LEU A 285 16.21 0.49 -10.17
N LYS A 286 15.07 0.17 -10.78
CA LYS A 286 13.75 0.60 -10.33
C LYS A 286 12.99 -0.63 -9.85
N ILE A 287 12.62 -0.65 -8.58
CA ILE A 287 11.83 -1.73 -7.97
C ILE A 287 10.48 -1.16 -7.56
N ILE A 288 9.42 -1.91 -7.85
CA ILE A 288 8.08 -1.63 -7.36
C ILE A 288 7.66 -2.78 -6.44
N ILE A 289 7.01 -2.46 -5.31
CA ILE A 289 6.34 -3.44 -4.45
C ILE A 289 4.90 -2.98 -4.16
N GLY A 290 3.98 -3.91 -3.98
CA GLY A 290 2.56 -3.62 -3.78
C GLY A 290 2.19 -3.29 -2.35
N HIS A 291 0.88 -3.23 -2.09
CA HIS A 291 0.31 -3.35 -0.74
C HIS A 291 0.85 -2.36 0.29
N PHE A 292 0.96 -1.08 -0.09
CA PHE A 292 1.59 -0.04 0.71
C PHE A 292 3.02 -0.39 1.16
N GLY A 293 3.74 -1.10 0.30
CA GLY A 293 5.13 -1.43 0.49
C GLY A 293 5.40 -2.61 1.41
N GLU A 294 4.46 -3.56 1.53
CA GLU A 294 4.73 -4.87 2.12
C GLU A 294 5.28 -4.79 3.56
N THR A 295 4.64 -3.98 4.43
CA THR A 295 5.09 -3.70 5.81
C THR A 295 6.40 -2.90 5.95
N LEU A 296 7.20 -2.77 4.89
CA LEU A 296 8.50 -2.13 4.92
C LEU A 296 8.47 -0.69 5.46
N PRO A 297 7.51 0.18 5.07
CA PRO A 297 7.45 1.55 5.56
C PRO A 297 7.23 1.64 7.07
N PHE A 298 6.54 0.66 7.67
CA PHE A 298 6.30 0.62 9.12
C PHE A 298 7.56 0.24 9.92
N MET A 299 8.50 -0.45 9.28
CA MET A 299 9.73 -0.95 9.90
C MET A 299 10.97 -0.12 9.54
N LEU A 300 10.81 0.92 8.72
CA LEU A 300 11.88 1.69 8.09
C LEU A 300 12.95 2.16 9.07
N GLY A 301 12.55 2.81 10.17
CA GLY A 301 13.51 3.34 11.16
C GLY A 301 14.37 2.24 11.82
N ARG A 302 13.77 1.08 12.11
CA ARG A 302 14.51 -0.06 12.68
C ARG A 302 15.49 -0.66 11.67
N ILE A 303 15.05 -0.85 10.43
CA ILE A 303 15.86 -1.41 9.35
C ILE A 303 17.04 -0.50 9.04
N GLN A 304 16.82 0.81 8.95
CA GLN A 304 17.88 1.78 8.68
C GLN A 304 18.98 1.75 9.76
N VAL A 305 18.61 1.69 11.04
CA VAL A 305 19.58 1.63 12.13
C VAL A 305 20.37 0.31 12.10
N LEU A 306 19.67 -0.82 11.95
CA LEU A 306 20.31 -2.13 12.01
C LEU A 306 21.17 -2.43 10.77
N SER A 307 20.71 -2.02 9.59
CA SER A 307 21.45 -2.20 8.34
C SER A 307 22.80 -1.49 8.39
N LYS A 308 22.80 -0.21 8.78
CA LYS A 308 24.03 0.58 8.96
C LYS A 308 24.99 0.00 9.99
N GLN A 309 24.47 -0.63 11.04
CA GLN A 309 25.30 -1.16 12.13
C GLN A 309 25.79 -2.59 11.90
N ARG A 310 25.05 -3.42 11.16
CA ARG A 310 25.21 -4.89 11.24
C ARG A 310 25.18 -5.63 9.91
N TRP A 311 24.68 -5.05 8.83
CA TRP A 311 24.40 -5.82 7.59
C TRP A 311 25.52 -5.76 6.57
N GLY A 312 26.51 -4.90 6.77
CA GLY A 312 27.67 -4.76 5.88
C GLY A 312 28.03 -3.29 5.64
N ASN A 313 29.05 -3.10 4.82
CA ASN A 313 29.48 -1.78 4.37
C ASN A 313 28.95 -1.53 2.97
N PHE A 314 27.91 -0.70 2.86
CA PHE A 314 27.30 -0.29 1.59
C PHE A 314 27.74 1.13 1.24
N GLN A 315 27.93 1.40 -0.05
CA GLN A 315 28.18 2.77 -0.53
C GLN A 315 26.91 3.60 -0.44
N ARG A 316 25.75 2.97 -0.69
CA ARG A 316 24.42 3.57 -0.58
C ARG A 316 23.71 2.99 0.63
N ASP A 317 23.37 3.85 1.60
CA ASP A 317 22.66 3.39 2.78
C ASP A 317 21.20 2.99 2.46
N PHE A 318 20.54 2.31 3.40
CA PHE A 318 19.19 1.82 3.18
C PHE A 318 18.20 2.95 2.86
N ARG A 319 18.36 4.14 3.46
CA ARG A 319 17.46 5.25 3.22
C ARG A 319 17.63 5.79 1.80
N THR A 320 18.87 5.90 1.32
CA THR A 320 19.15 6.25 -0.08
C THR A 320 18.50 5.27 -1.04
N VAL A 321 18.68 3.97 -0.83
CA VAL A 321 18.08 2.94 -1.69
C VAL A 321 16.55 3.00 -1.64
N TYR A 322 15.96 3.13 -0.45
CA TYR A 322 14.52 3.27 -0.28
C TYR A 322 13.96 4.51 -1.03
N ASP A 323 14.67 5.63 -0.97
CA ASP A 323 14.22 6.88 -1.59
C ASP A 323 14.49 6.96 -3.11
N GLU A 324 15.43 6.18 -3.64
CA GLU A 324 15.89 6.31 -5.04
C GLU A 324 15.52 5.11 -5.92
N ASN A 325 15.41 3.91 -5.35
CA ASN A 325 15.20 2.67 -6.09
C ASN A 325 13.84 2.02 -5.84
N LEU A 326 13.10 2.44 -4.81
CA LEU A 326 11.83 1.83 -4.44
C LEU A 326 10.63 2.75 -4.73
N TRP A 327 9.64 2.18 -5.40
CA TRP A 327 8.29 2.70 -5.51
C TRP A 327 7.34 1.71 -4.85
N ILE A 328 6.25 2.22 -4.28
CA ILE A 328 5.23 1.39 -3.66
C ILE A 328 3.87 1.68 -4.28
N THR A 329 3.01 0.67 -4.34
CA THR A 329 1.63 0.86 -4.81
C THR A 329 0.60 0.76 -3.70
N THR A 330 -0.60 1.27 -3.97
CA THR A 330 -1.76 1.21 -3.04
C THR A 330 -2.58 -0.07 -3.17
N SER A 331 -2.12 -1.05 -3.94
CA SER A 331 -2.88 -2.24 -4.30
C SER A 331 -3.41 -2.98 -3.06
N GLY A 332 -4.66 -3.43 -3.10
CA GLY A 332 -5.21 -4.25 -2.01
C GLY A 332 -5.47 -3.57 -0.66
N VAL A 333 -5.10 -2.29 -0.45
CA VAL A 333 -5.19 -1.63 0.88
C VAL A 333 -6.06 -0.37 0.85
N TRP A 334 -7.23 -0.46 1.47
CA TRP A 334 -8.28 0.57 1.39
C TRP A 334 -8.48 1.36 2.70
N SER A 335 -7.40 1.80 3.35
CA SER A 335 -7.49 2.56 4.61
C SER A 335 -6.56 3.77 4.65
N LEU A 336 -7.08 4.89 5.17
CA LEU A 336 -6.33 6.13 5.33
C LEU A 336 -5.31 6.07 6.49
N ASP A 337 -5.51 5.19 7.48
CA ASP A 337 -4.60 5.07 8.62
C ASP A 337 -3.20 4.59 8.21
N PRO A 338 -3.04 3.47 7.50
CA PRO A 338 -1.74 3.09 6.95
C PRO A 338 -1.22 4.13 5.95
N MET A 339 -2.08 4.79 5.16
CA MET A 339 -1.66 5.84 4.23
C MET A 339 -0.95 7.01 4.94
N ARG A 340 -1.35 7.38 6.17
CA ARG A 340 -0.62 8.39 6.97
C ARG A 340 0.82 7.97 7.26
N CYS A 341 1.04 6.69 7.58
CA CYS A 341 2.38 6.15 7.78
C CYS A 341 3.18 6.17 6.47
N ILE A 342 2.54 5.82 5.36
CA ILE A 342 3.15 5.87 4.03
C ILE A 342 3.63 7.28 3.69
N LEU A 343 2.77 8.27 3.82
CA LEU A 343 3.11 9.67 3.55
C LEU A 343 4.20 10.22 4.48
N ALA A 344 4.27 9.72 5.72
CA ALA A 344 5.30 10.13 6.67
C ALA A 344 6.69 9.53 6.34
N ASN A 345 6.74 8.30 5.82
CA ASN A 345 7.98 7.55 5.64
C ASN A 345 8.47 7.51 4.18
N THR A 346 7.59 7.72 3.22
CA THR A 346 7.83 7.57 1.78
C THR A 346 7.63 8.89 1.06
N LYS A 347 8.59 9.24 0.19
CA LYS A 347 8.47 10.43 -0.67
C LYS A 347 7.25 10.30 -1.57
N ILE A 348 6.50 11.39 -1.75
CA ILE A 348 5.26 11.37 -2.53
C ILE A 348 5.49 10.91 -3.97
N GLU A 349 6.66 11.19 -4.56
CA GLU A 349 7.08 10.74 -5.89
C GLU A 349 7.23 9.22 -6.03
N ARG A 350 7.21 8.49 -4.90
CA ARG A 350 7.38 7.04 -4.82
C ARG A 350 6.09 6.29 -4.50
N VAL A 351 4.97 6.99 -4.38
CA VAL A 351 3.66 6.39 -4.11
C VAL A 351 2.83 6.36 -5.39
N LEU A 352 2.36 5.17 -5.78
CA LEU A 352 1.62 4.93 -7.02
C LEU A 352 0.24 4.35 -6.71
N TYR A 353 -0.81 4.83 -7.37
CA TYR A 353 -2.13 4.21 -7.26
C TYR A 353 -2.16 2.84 -7.97
N SER A 354 -2.76 1.85 -7.34
CA SER A 354 -3.01 0.53 -7.94
C SER A 354 -4.17 -0.18 -7.23
N VAL A 355 -4.77 -1.18 -7.87
CA VAL A 355 -5.98 -1.84 -7.34
C VAL A 355 -5.74 -3.24 -6.81
N ASP A 356 -4.96 -4.09 -7.50
CA ASP A 356 -4.99 -5.56 -7.34
C ASP A 356 -6.21 -6.21 -8.04
N TYR A 357 -6.62 -5.69 -9.20
CA TYR A 357 -7.70 -6.28 -9.98
C TYR A 357 -7.26 -7.65 -10.54
N PRO A 358 -8.11 -8.68 -10.58
CA PRO A 358 -9.52 -8.69 -10.18
C PRO A 358 -9.77 -9.20 -8.75
N PHE A 359 -8.73 -9.39 -7.93
CA PHE A 359 -8.90 -9.80 -6.54
C PHE A 359 -9.56 -8.69 -5.71
N GLN A 360 -9.34 -7.44 -6.11
CA GLN A 360 -10.09 -6.26 -5.69
C GLN A 360 -10.90 -5.65 -6.83
N SER A 361 -11.85 -4.77 -6.48
CA SER A 361 -12.67 -4.07 -7.47
C SER A 361 -12.15 -2.65 -7.74
N ASN A 362 -12.14 -2.25 -9.02
CA ASN A 362 -11.77 -0.88 -9.40
C ASN A 362 -12.71 0.16 -8.76
N GLN A 363 -13.97 -0.20 -8.50
CA GLN A 363 -14.95 0.66 -7.82
C GLN A 363 -14.58 0.91 -6.36
N ASN A 364 -14.09 -0.10 -5.64
CA ASN A 364 -13.59 0.08 -4.27
C ASN A 364 -12.36 0.99 -4.26
N GLY A 365 -11.44 0.78 -5.22
CA GLY A 365 -10.28 1.65 -5.35
C GLY A 365 -10.63 3.09 -5.68
N LYS A 366 -11.57 3.31 -6.61
CA LYS A 366 -12.11 4.64 -6.90
C LYS A 366 -12.68 5.30 -5.64
N LYS A 367 -13.51 4.57 -4.89
CA LYS A 367 -14.10 5.07 -3.64
C LYS A 367 -13.02 5.48 -2.64
N TRP A 368 -11.98 4.67 -2.49
CA TRP A 368 -10.87 4.99 -1.60
C TRP A 368 -10.08 6.22 -2.07
N MET A 369 -9.90 6.43 -3.37
CA MET A 369 -9.29 7.65 -3.90
C MET A 369 -10.14 8.90 -3.66
N GLU A 370 -11.47 8.79 -3.72
CA GLU A 370 -12.38 9.86 -3.32
C GLU A 370 -12.26 10.15 -1.82
N GLU A 371 -12.17 9.12 -0.97
CA GLU A 371 -11.93 9.28 0.46
C GLU A 371 -10.58 9.94 0.74
N LEU A 372 -9.51 9.57 0.03
CA LEU A 372 -8.19 10.21 0.17
C LEU A 372 -8.22 11.68 -0.24
N ARG A 373 -8.85 12.02 -1.37
CA ARG A 373 -9.06 13.42 -1.82
C ARG A 373 -9.75 14.24 -0.73
N ASP A 374 -10.81 13.69 -0.14
CA ASP A 374 -11.67 14.41 0.79
C ASP A 374 -11.09 14.44 2.22
N SER A 375 -10.06 13.63 2.51
CA SER A 375 -9.47 13.50 3.85
C SER A 375 -8.60 14.68 4.30
N GLY A 376 -8.12 15.49 3.37
CA GLY A 376 -7.11 16.53 3.63
C GLY A 376 -5.70 16.00 3.94
N LEU A 377 -5.44 14.69 3.75
CA LEU A 377 -4.11 14.09 3.94
C LEU A 377 -3.12 14.45 2.84
N VAL A 378 -3.62 14.76 1.64
CA VAL A 378 -2.82 15.13 0.47
C VAL A 378 -3.39 16.39 -0.15
N THR A 379 -2.51 17.21 -0.71
CA THR A 379 -2.90 18.33 -1.57
C THR A 379 -3.43 17.80 -2.90
N GLU A 380 -4.12 18.66 -3.66
CA GLU A 380 -4.58 18.32 -5.01
C GLU A 380 -3.44 17.89 -5.94
N LYS A 381 -2.29 18.56 -5.84
CA LYS A 381 -1.09 18.21 -6.62
C LYS A 381 -0.55 16.82 -6.26
N GLU A 382 -0.48 16.51 -4.96
CA GLU A 382 -0.02 15.20 -4.48
C GLU A 382 -1.01 14.09 -4.83
N LEU A 383 -2.31 14.38 -4.84
CA LEU A 383 -3.33 13.47 -5.33
C LEU A 383 -3.11 13.14 -6.83
N GLU A 384 -2.90 14.15 -7.68
CA GLU A 384 -2.56 13.92 -9.10
C GLU A 384 -1.29 13.09 -9.28
N MET A 385 -0.29 13.31 -8.41
CA MET A 385 0.94 12.51 -8.39
C MET A 385 0.66 11.04 -8.14
N ILE A 386 -0.10 10.73 -7.07
CA ILE A 386 -0.47 9.36 -6.72
C ILE A 386 -1.34 8.73 -7.83
N CYS A 387 -2.34 9.47 -8.32
CA CYS A 387 -3.31 8.98 -9.29
C CYS A 387 -2.68 8.56 -10.63
N TYR A 388 -1.73 9.36 -11.14
CA TYR A 388 -1.17 9.09 -12.47
C TYR A 388 0.22 9.66 -12.73
N LYS A 389 0.56 10.89 -12.29
CA LYS A 389 1.81 11.54 -12.76
C LYS A 389 3.08 10.82 -12.34
N ASN A 390 3.09 10.20 -11.16
CA ASN A 390 4.23 9.40 -10.73
C ASN A 390 4.40 8.16 -11.64
N THR A 391 3.28 7.53 -12.01
CA THR A 391 3.27 6.36 -12.90
C THR A 391 3.69 6.74 -14.32
N GLU A 392 3.23 7.88 -14.85
CA GLU A 392 3.69 8.43 -16.13
C GLU A 392 5.21 8.68 -16.11
N GLY A 393 5.72 9.33 -15.07
CA GLY A 393 7.15 9.59 -14.92
C GLY A 393 7.99 8.32 -14.77
N LEU A 394 7.47 7.29 -14.12
CA LEU A 394 8.17 6.02 -13.92
C LEU A 394 8.19 5.14 -15.18
N LEU A 395 7.04 5.00 -15.83
CA LEU A 395 6.79 4.03 -16.90
C LEU A 395 6.85 4.63 -18.30
N GLY A 396 6.83 5.97 -18.43
CA GLY A 396 6.79 6.65 -19.73
C GLY A 396 5.45 6.50 -20.45
N VAL A 397 4.38 6.17 -19.73
CA VAL A 397 3.00 6.15 -20.24
C VAL A 397 2.38 7.54 -20.15
N ASN A 398 1.33 7.80 -20.93
CA ASN A 398 0.58 9.06 -20.86
C ASN A 398 -0.93 8.78 -20.81
N VAL A 399 -1.64 9.52 -19.99
CA VAL A 399 -3.11 9.60 -20.01
C VAL A 399 -3.51 11.03 -20.31
N ASP A 400 -4.45 11.21 -21.25
CA ASP A 400 -4.96 12.54 -21.57
C ASP A 400 -5.65 13.12 -20.32
N SER A 401 -5.16 14.26 -19.83
CA SER A 401 -5.88 15.07 -18.85
C SER A 401 -7.06 15.73 -19.56
N SER A 402 -8.21 15.04 -19.60
CA SER A 402 -9.46 15.57 -20.16
C SER A 402 -9.97 16.76 -19.34
#